data_AF-A0A931PSJ8-F1
#
_entry.id   AF-A0A931PSJ8-F1
#
_cell.length_a   1.000
_cell.length_b   1.000
_cell.length_c   1.000
_cell.angle_alpha   90.00
_cell.angle_beta   90.00
_cell.angle_gamma   90.00
#
_symmetry.space_group_name_H-M   'P 1'
#
loop_
_entity.id
_entity.type
_entity.pdbx_description
1 polymer ?
#
loop_
_entity_poly.entity_id
_entity_poly.type
_entity_poly.pdbx_seq_one_letter_code
_entity_poly.pdbx_strand_id
1 'polypeptide(L)'
;MRKLKSQDIFQRLKQSQKRVRSLLKRGQHDDVSLTSYGRLGHFFDFMFRVGVLKLFNKLGIDKARQGIPVQMLMLLWLAKALLGFKYVDNLQYMFRDKHLMRLCGFSPEQIKRGCSHRTSGRGRKPIHTDSVRNFGADLPSALSEKFFSMIVTLCQSKEQIKGTTFALDAKFISVEGRQMEKAALGFDPHANEVKTGYKLFLLQNIQQGHEYIICVALMPGNQDERPMLLRMVEKAISMQPRFTRSSTFTG
;
A
#
# COMPACT_ATOMS: atom_id res chain seq x y z
N MET A 1 -21.44 3.02 23.88
CA MET A 1 -20.76 3.83 22.85
C MET A 1 -19.47 4.41 23.42
N ARG A 2 -18.29 3.90 23.04
CA ARG A 2 -17.00 4.51 23.39
C ARG A 2 -16.56 5.39 22.21
N LYS A 3 -16.32 6.68 22.47
CA LYS A 3 -15.68 7.60 21.52
C LYS A 3 -14.28 7.06 21.20
N LEU A 4 -14.11 6.45 20.03
CA LEU A 4 -12.79 6.13 19.51
C LEU A 4 -12.18 7.44 18.98
N LYS A 5 -11.12 7.89 19.63
CA LYS A 5 -10.36 9.08 19.21
C LYS A 5 -9.68 8.76 17.87
N SER A 6 -9.79 9.68 16.92
CA SER A 6 -9.20 9.68 15.55
C SER A 6 -7.67 9.42 15.47
N GLN A 7 -6.96 9.30 16.60
CA GLN A 7 -5.52 9.04 16.64
C GLN A 7 -5.12 7.56 16.38
N ASP A 8 -6.07 6.69 16.05
CA ASP A 8 -5.92 5.24 16.23
C ASP A 8 -5.28 4.49 15.04
N ILE A 9 -5.28 5.06 13.82
CA ILE A 9 -4.79 4.34 12.63
C ILE A 9 -3.25 4.19 12.63
N PHE A 10 -2.54 5.26 12.99
CA PHE A 10 -1.07 5.25 12.98
C PHE A 10 -0.47 4.58 14.22
N GLN A 11 -1.18 4.62 15.35
CA GLN A 11 -0.84 3.82 16.55
C GLN A 11 -0.88 2.31 16.25
N ARG A 12 -1.85 1.87 15.43
CA ARG A 12 -1.97 0.47 14.98
C ARG A 12 -0.81 -0.01 14.09
N LEU A 13 -0.04 0.90 13.49
CA LEU A 13 1.11 0.58 12.62
C LEU A 13 2.47 0.58 13.35
N LYS A 14 2.51 0.81 14.66
CA LYS A 14 3.76 0.78 15.45
C LYS A 14 4.22 -0.66 15.69
N GLN A 15 4.91 -1.26 14.70
CA GLN A 15 5.43 -2.63 14.80
C GLN A 15 6.89 -2.70 15.26
N SER A 16 7.16 -3.54 16.26
CA SER A 16 8.52 -3.85 16.72
C SER A 16 9.24 -4.81 15.76
N GLN A 17 10.19 -4.30 14.98
CA GLN A 17 10.95 -5.07 13.98
C GLN A 17 11.74 -6.25 14.60
N LYS A 18 12.17 -6.14 15.87
CA LYS A 18 12.85 -7.23 16.58
C LYS A 18 11.91 -8.42 16.80
N ARG A 19 10.65 -8.14 17.18
CA ARG A 19 9.58 -9.14 17.38
C ARG A 19 9.17 -9.80 16.06
N VAL A 20 8.98 -9.00 15.01
CA VAL A 20 8.70 -9.50 13.64
C VAL A 20 9.77 -10.49 13.20
N ARG A 21 11.05 -10.14 13.38
CA ARG A 21 12.19 -11.00 12.99
C ARG A 21 12.28 -12.29 13.81
N SER A 22 12.04 -12.26 15.12
CA SER A 22 12.15 -13.44 15.98
C SER A 22 11.06 -14.48 15.67
N LEU A 23 9.84 -14.03 15.42
CA LEU A 23 8.69 -14.87 15.12
C LEU A 23 8.77 -15.51 13.73
N LEU A 24 9.28 -14.78 12.72
CA LEU A 24 9.54 -15.34 11.40
C LEU A 24 10.62 -16.43 11.43
N LYS A 25 11.69 -16.23 12.22
CA LYS A 25 12.73 -17.26 12.40
C LYS A 25 12.19 -18.54 13.03
N ARG A 26 11.13 -18.45 13.83
CA ARG A 26 10.48 -19.57 14.53
C ARG A 26 9.34 -20.22 13.74
N GLY A 27 9.03 -19.73 12.54
CA GLY A 27 7.86 -20.23 11.78
C GLY A 27 6.51 -19.82 12.40
N GLN A 28 6.51 -18.91 13.38
CA GLN A 28 5.33 -18.46 14.12
C GLN A 28 4.83 -17.13 13.52
N HIS A 29 4.42 -17.12 12.25
CA HIS A 29 4.08 -15.87 11.57
C HIS A 29 2.72 -15.29 12.01
N ASP A 30 1.89 -16.10 12.68
CA ASP A 30 0.59 -15.68 13.23
C ASP A 30 0.71 -14.48 14.20
N ASP A 31 1.83 -14.36 14.91
CA ASP A 31 2.07 -13.33 15.91
C ASP A 31 2.79 -12.08 15.37
N VAL A 32 3.24 -12.12 14.11
CA VAL A 32 4.05 -11.06 13.49
C VAL A 32 3.19 -9.88 13.05
N SER A 33 1.97 -10.17 12.58
CA SER A 33 1.11 -9.21 11.89
C SER A 33 -0.21 -8.91 12.62
N LEU A 34 -0.39 -9.35 13.89
CA LEU A 34 -1.70 -9.33 14.57
C LEU A 34 -2.81 -10.01 13.72
N THR A 35 -2.45 -10.81 12.71
CA THR A 35 -3.35 -11.36 11.70
C THR A 35 -2.81 -12.72 11.26
N SER A 36 -3.48 -13.78 11.67
CA SER A 36 -3.13 -15.17 11.39
C SER A 36 -3.01 -15.48 9.89
N TYR A 37 -2.22 -16.51 9.52
CA TYR A 37 -1.92 -16.94 8.13
C TYR A 37 -3.16 -17.05 7.23
N GLY A 38 -4.30 -17.49 7.76
CA GLY A 38 -5.56 -17.56 7.01
C GLY A 38 -6.00 -16.21 6.44
N ARG A 39 -5.73 -15.10 7.14
CA ARG A 39 -6.13 -13.74 6.71
C ARG A 39 -5.34 -13.24 5.50
N LEU A 40 -4.07 -13.62 5.34
CA LEU A 40 -3.31 -13.29 4.11
C LEU A 40 -3.90 -14.02 2.91
N GLY A 41 -4.20 -15.32 3.05
CA GLY A 41 -4.90 -16.08 2.01
C GLY A 41 -6.25 -15.44 1.63
N HIS A 42 -7.06 -15.07 2.63
CA HIS A 42 -8.33 -14.36 2.39
C HIS A 42 -8.14 -12.98 1.74
N PHE A 43 -7.06 -12.27 2.05
CA PHE A 43 -6.75 -10.99 1.41
C PHE A 43 -6.36 -11.17 -0.07
N PHE A 44 -5.51 -12.15 -0.39
CA PHE A 44 -5.17 -12.45 -1.78
C PHE A 44 -6.39 -12.97 -2.57
N ASP A 45 -7.24 -13.79 -1.95
CA ASP A 45 -8.51 -14.23 -2.53
C ASP A 45 -9.46 -13.03 -2.77
N PHE A 46 -9.58 -12.11 -1.81
CA PHE A 46 -10.32 -10.86 -2.00
C PHE A 46 -9.77 -10.05 -3.18
N MET A 47 -8.45 -9.83 -3.25
CA MET A 47 -7.83 -9.11 -4.37
C MET A 47 -8.11 -9.79 -5.71
N PHE A 48 -8.08 -11.12 -5.75
CA PHE A 48 -8.38 -11.90 -6.93
C PHE A 48 -9.86 -11.72 -7.34
N ARG A 49 -10.80 -11.91 -6.41
CA ARG A 49 -12.25 -11.82 -6.65
C ARG A 49 -12.70 -10.43 -7.05
N VAL A 50 -12.18 -9.39 -6.40
CA VAL A 50 -12.49 -7.99 -6.74
C VAL A 50 -11.86 -7.60 -8.08
N GLY A 51 -10.79 -8.29 -8.50
CA GLY A 51 -10.12 -8.06 -9.77
C GLY A 51 -8.96 -7.06 -9.68
N VAL A 52 -8.41 -6.84 -8.48
CA VAL A 52 -7.26 -5.95 -8.25
C VAL A 52 -6.05 -6.39 -9.07
N LEU A 53 -5.80 -7.69 -9.20
CA LEU A 53 -4.67 -8.21 -9.99
C LEU A 53 -4.77 -7.84 -11.47
N LYS A 54 -5.97 -7.69 -12.02
CA LYS A 54 -6.19 -7.25 -13.42
C LYS A 54 -5.75 -5.81 -13.63
N LEU A 55 -5.69 -5.00 -12.57
CA LEU A 55 -5.23 -3.61 -12.64
C LEU A 55 -3.72 -3.52 -12.88
N PHE A 56 -2.92 -4.52 -12.49
CA PHE A 56 -1.47 -4.53 -12.74
C PHE A 56 -1.15 -4.38 -14.23
N ASN A 57 -1.91 -5.08 -15.08
CA ASN A 57 -1.72 -5.03 -16.54
C ASN A 57 -2.07 -3.65 -17.13
N LYS A 58 -2.88 -2.83 -16.42
CA LYS A 58 -3.27 -1.49 -16.86
C LYS A 58 -2.27 -0.40 -16.43
N LEU A 59 -1.25 -0.75 -15.66
CA LEU A 59 -0.22 0.19 -15.21
C LEU A 59 0.83 0.47 -16.30
N GLY A 60 0.90 -0.34 -17.36
CA GLY A 60 1.88 -0.15 -18.44
C GLY A 60 3.33 -0.32 -17.96
N ILE A 61 3.56 -1.19 -16.98
CA ILE A 61 4.90 -1.50 -16.48
C ILE A 61 5.44 -2.67 -17.28
N ASP A 62 6.20 -2.38 -18.32
CA ASP A 62 6.68 -3.41 -19.26
C ASP A 62 8.02 -4.04 -18.84
N LYS A 63 8.70 -3.47 -17.84
CA LYS A 63 10.06 -3.87 -17.46
C LYS A 63 10.07 -5.10 -16.55
N ALA A 64 10.01 -6.30 -17.15
CA ALA A 64 10.43 -7.51 -16.47
C ALA A 64 11.92 -7.39 -16.07
N ARG A 65 12.23 -7.46 -14.77
CA ARG A 65 13.62 -7.36 -14.29
C ARG A 65 14.18 -8.76 -14.11
N GLN A 66 15.32 -9.03 -14.75
CA GLN A 66 16.09 -10.28 -14.55
C GLN A 66 15.27 -11.57 -14.82
N GLY A 67 14.33 -11.52 -15.78
CA GLY A 67 13.45 -12.65 -16.09
C GLY A 67 12.30 -12.86 -15.10
N ILE A 68 12.07 -11.90 -14.19
CA ILE A 68 11.03 -11.97 -13.16
C ILE A 68 9.84 -11.13 -13.60
N PRO A 69 8.63 -11.71 -13.71
CA PRO A 69 7.43 -10.97 -14.06
C PRO A 69 7.17 -9.82 -13.09
N VAL A 70 6.81 -8.65 -13.64
CA VAL A 70 6.51 -7.44 -12.87
C VAL A 70 5.43 -7.69 -11.82
N GLN A 71 4.41 -8.46 -12.17
CA GLN A 71 3.31 -8.81 -11.28
C GLN A 71 3.80 -9.51 -10.01
N MET A 72 4.80 -10.40 -10.12
CA MET A 72 5.42 -11.03 -8.95
C MET A 72 6.11 -10.00 -8.07
N LEU A 73 6.87 -9.07 -8.66
CA LEU A 73 7.55 -8.00 -7.92
C LEU A 73 6.56 -7.07 -7.21
N MET A 74 5.43 -6.75 -7.87
CA MET A 74 4.34 -5.98 -7.25
C MET A 74 3.71 -6.72 -6.07
N LEU A 75 3.43 -8.03 -6.22
CA LEU A 75 2.87 -8.84 -5.14
C LEU A 75 3.82 -8.94 -3.94
N LEU A 76 5.13 -9.04 -4.19
CA LEU A 76 6.15 -9.01 -3.12
C LEU A 76 6.16 -7.67 -2.37
N TRP A 77 5.97 -6.54 -3.07
CA TRP A 77 5.84 -5.23 -2.45
C TRP A 77 4.57 -5.08 -1.61
N LEU A 78 3.44 -5.61 -2.10
CA LEU A 78 2.20 -5.65 -1.33
C LEU A 78 2.34 -6.53 -0.09
N ALA A 79 2.92 -7.73 -0.25
CA ALA A 79 3.19 -8.64 0.86
C ALA A 79 4.11 -8.00 1.92
N LYS A 80 5.15 -7.26 1.51
CA LYS A 80 6.00 -6.47 2.41
C LYS A 80 5.18 -5.53 3.29
N ALA A 81 4.23 -4.80 2.70
CA ALA A 81 3.38 -3.86 3.41
C ALA A 81 2.43 -4.57 4.38
N LEU A 82 1.79 -5.67 3.95
CA LEU A 82 0.87 -6.46 4.78
C LEU A 82 1.57 -7.13 5.98
N LEU A 83 2.79 -7.62 5.77
CA LEU A 83 3.62 -8.21 6.82
C LEU A 83 4.29 -7.14 7.72
N GLY A 84 4.13 -5.86 7.39
CA GLY A 84 4.68 -4.73 8.14
C GLY A 84 6.22 -4.70 8.18
N PHE A 85 6.86 -5.21 7.13
CA PHE A 85 8.31 -5.14 7.01
C PHE A 85 8.73 -3.70 6.71
N LYS A 86 9.50 -3.09 7.63
CA LYS A 86 10.09 -1.77 7.39
C LYS A 86 11.10 -1.85 6.23
N TYR A 87 12.03 -2.79 6.32
CA TYR A 87 13.14 -2.95 5.37
C TYR A 87 12.84 -4.05 4.33
N VAL A 88 13.19 -3.79 3.07
CA VAL A 88 13.04 -4.76 1.96
C VAL A 88 13.84 -6.04 2.22
N ASP A 89 14.97 -5.95 2.91
CA ASP A 89 15.80 -7.11 3.26
C ASP A 89 15.09 -8.14 4.14
N ASN A 90 14.07 -7.72 4.89
CA ASN A 90 13.27 -8.65 5.68
C ASN A 90 12.43 -9.60 4.80
N LEU A 91 12.27 -9.33 3.49
CA LEU A 91 11.60 -10.26 2.57
C LEU A 91 12.31 -11.62 2.46
N GLN A 92 13.61 -11.69 2.78
CA GLN A 92 14.33 -12.97 2.84
C GLN A 92 13.70 -13.97 3.82
N TYR A 93 12.97 -13.50 4.82
CA TYR A 93 12.25 -14.36 5.75
C TYR A 93 10.98 -14.93 5.12
N MET A 94 10.26 -14.12 4.33
CA MET A 94 9.11 -14.57 3.55
C MET A 94 9.51 -15.58 2.46
N PHE A 95 10.69 -15.43 1.88
CA PHE A 95 11.21 -16.36 0.85
C PHE A 95 11.40 -17.81 1.35
N ARG A 96 11.45 -18.02 2.67
CA ARG A 96 11.52 -19.35 3.28
C ARG A 96 10.16 -20.05 3.29
N ASP A 97 9.07 -19.30 3.18
CA ASP A 97 7.70 -19.81 3.19
C ASP A 97 7.22 -20.13 1.77
N LYS A 98 7.12 -21.42 1.46
CA LYS A 98 6.70 -21.89 0.13
C LYS A 98 5.25 -21.49 -0.21
N HIS A 99 4.36 -21.36 0.78
CA HIS A 99 2.97 -21.00 0.55
C HIS A 99 2.83 -19.52 0.19
N LEU A 100 3.49 -18.63 0.94
CA LEU A 100 3.51 -17.20 0.62
C LEU A 100 4.13 -16.92 -0.75
N MET A 101 5.19 -17.64 -1.09
CA MET A 101 5.78 -17.55 -2.43
C MET A 101 4.80 -18.00 -3.52
N ARG A 102 4.02 -19.07 -3.29
CA ARG A 102 2.98 -19.49 -4.24
C ARG A 102 1.86 -18.45 -4.39
N LEU A 103 1.43 -17.81 -3.29
CA LEU A 103 0.45 -16.70 -3.35
C LEU A 103 0.98 -15.50 -4.15
N CYS A 104 2.29 -15.26 -4.11
CA CYS A 104 2.95 -14.24 -4.93
C CYS A 104 3.19 -14.66 -6.39
N GLY A 105 2.71 -15.85 -6.79
CA GLY A 105 2.79 -16.36 -8.16
C GLY A 105 3.98 -17.24 -8.48
N PHE A 106 4.84 -17.57 -7.51
CA PHE A 106 6.03 -18.40 -7.76
C PHE A 106 5.64 -19.86 -7.96
N SER A 107 6.19 -20.48 -9.02
CA SER A 107 6.05 -21.92 -9.23
C SER A 107 6.88 -22.72 -8.22
N PRO A 108 6.50 -23.97 -7.89
CA PRO A 108 7.31 -24.82 -7.03
C PRO A 108 8.75 -25.00 -7.52
N GLU A 109 8.95 -24.97 -8.84
CA GLU A 109 10.28 -25.05 -9.44
C GLU A 109 11.09 -23.77 -9.21
N GLN A 110 10.50 -22.60 -9.42
CA GLN A 110 11.13 -21.31 -9.13
C GLN A 110 11.51 -21.17 -7.66
N ILE A 111 10.68 -21.70 -6.74
CA ILE A 111 10.97 -21.73 -5.31
C ILE A 111 12.23 -22.59 -5.01
N LYS A 112 12.34 -23.76 -5.66
CA LYS A 112 13.46 -24.69 -5.45
C LYS A 112 14.75 -24.28 -6.17
N ARG A 113 14.64 -23.74 -7.38
CA ARG A 113 15.77 -23.50 -8.29
C ARG A 113 16.14 -22.03 -8.44
N GLY A 114 15.27 -21.11 -8.06
CA GLY A 114 15.40 -19.66 -8.29
C GLY A 114 14.73 -19.23 -9.60
N CYS A 115 14.39 -17.94 -9.71
CA CYS A 115 13.76 -17.38 -10.92
C CYS A 115 14.74 -17.08 -12.07
N SER A 116 16.04 -17.01 -11.77
CA SER A 116 17.10 -16.77 -12.75
C SER A 116 18.39 -17.51 -12.37
N HIS A 117 19.28 -17.69 -13.34
CA HIS A 117 20.63 -18.25 -13.12
C HIS A 117 21.45 -17.43 -12.10
N ARG A 118 21.13 -16.15 -11.88
CA ARG A 118 21.78 -15.30 -10.86
C ARG A 118 21.26 -15.55 -9.44
N THR A 119 20.04 -16.09 -9.33
CA THR A 119 19.36 -16.39 -8.05
C THR A 119 19.47 -17.86 -7.64
N SER A 120 20.01 -18.72 -8.50
CA SER A 120 20.12 -20.17 -8.25
C SER A 120 21.27 -20.56 -7.32
N GLY A 121 22.26 -19.70 -7.10
CA GLY A 121 23.41 -19.92 -6.21
C GLY A 121 23.37 -19.19 -4.86
N ARG A 122 24.02 -19.77 -3.84
CA ARG A 122 24.35 -19.16 -2.52
C ARG A 122 23.16 -18.57 -1.72
N GLY A 123 22.09 -19.34 -1.52
CA GLY A 123 21.01 -18.93 -0.60
C GLY A 123 20.16 -17.73 -1.07
N ARG A 124 20.28 -17.33 -2.34
CA ARG A 124 19.56 -16.20 -2.96
C ARG A 124 18.24 -16.61 -3.62
N LYS A 125 17.67 -17.73 -3.17
CA LYS A 125 16.45 -18.32 -3.71
C LYS A 125 15.21 -17.81 -2.95
N PRO A 126 14.09 -17.61 -3.65
CA PRO A 126 13.92 -17.72 -5.10
C PRO A 126 14.34 -16.46 -5.87
N ILE A 127 14.51 -15.33 -5.17
CA ILE A 127 14.93 -14.02 -5.70
C ILE A 127 15.81 -13.31 -4.66
N HIS A 128 16.69 -12.41 -5.11
CA HIS A 128 17.43 -11.52 -4.23
C HIS A 128 16.57 -10.32 -3.78
N THR A 129 16.72 -9.87 -2.53
CA THR A 129 15.96 -8.71 -2.00
C THR A 129 16.25 -7.42 -2.76
N ASP A 130 17.47 -7.28 -3.31
CA ASP A 130 17.83 -6.14 -4.16
C ASP A 130 16.99 -6.05 -5.44
N SER A 131 16.58 -7.17 -6.03
CA SER A 131 15.73 -7.15 -7.23
C SER A 131 14.37 -6.51 -6.90
N VAL A 132 13.84 -6.78 -5.70
CA VAL A 132 12.62 -6.15 -5.18
C VAL A 132 12.87 -4.69 -4.81
N ARG A 133 13.99 -4.38 -4.12
CA ARG A 133 14.35 -3.02 -3.72
C ARG A 133 14.47 -2.11 -4.94
N ASN A 134 15.23 -2.54 -5.93
CA ASN A 134 15.50 -1.76 -7.13
C ASN A 134 14.25 -1.63 -8.01
N PHE A 135 13.35 -2.63 -8.01
CA PHE A 135 12.04 -2.46 -8.63
C PHE A 135 11.24 -1.34 -7.97
N GLY A 136 11.18 -1.31 -6.64
CA GLY A 136 10.45 -0.25 -5.93
C GLY A 136 11.08 1.13 -6.05
N ALA A 137 12.42 1.21 -6.10
CA ALA A 137 13.14 2.46 -6.32
C ALA A 137 12.85 3.07 -7.71
N ASP A 138 12.56 2.22 -8.69
CA ASP A 138 12.21 2.64 -10.04
C ASP A 138 10.73 3.04 -10.20
N LEU A 139 9.86 2.71 -9.24
CA LEU A 139 8.43 3.02 -9.34
C LEU A 139 8.20 4.51 -9.05
N PRO A 140 7.70 5.29 -10.02
CA PRO A 140 7.39 6.69 -9.78
C PRO A 140 6.22 6.83 -8.79
N SER A 141 6.26 7.85 -7.94
CA SER A 141 5.15 8.23 -7.07
C SER A 141 3.80 8.32 -7.80
N ALA A 142 3.79 8.97 -8.97
CA ALA A 142 2.60 9.13 -9.81
C ALA A 142 1.96 7.79 -10.23
N LEU A 143 2.76 6.75 -10.43
CA LEU A 143 2.26 5.43 -10.80
C LEU A 143 1.59 4.73 -9.60
N SER A 144 2.13 4.93 -8.40
CA SER A 144 1.53 4.44 -7.16
C SER A 144 0.19 5.14 -6.86
N GLU A 145 0.12 6.46 -7.05
CA GLU A 145 -1.14 7.21 -6.96
C GLU A 145 -2.17 6.74 -7.97
N LYS A 146 -1.75 6.53 -9.23
CA LYS A 146 -2.62 6.01 -10.28
C LYS A 146 -3.17 4.63 -9.91
N PHE A 147 -2.30 3.72 -9.45
CA PHE A 147 -2.72 2.38 -9.03
C PHE A 147 -3.73 2.43 -7.89
N PHE A 148 -3.48 3.27 -6.87
CA PHE A 148 -4.42 3.46 -5.76
C PHE A 148 -5.77 4.00 -6.24
N SER A 149 -5.78 5.03 -7.09
CA SER A 149 -7.01 5.59 -7.68
C SER A 149 -7.81 4.54 -8.47
N MET A 150 -7.12 3.64 -9.20
CA MET A 150 -7.75 2.53 -9.90
C MET A 150 -8.39 1.52 -8.94
N ILE A 151 -7.75 1.21 -7.80
CA ILE A 151 -8.34 0.35 -6.77
C ILE A 151 -9.60 0.98 -6.20
N VAL A 152 -9.55 2.27 -5.84
CA VAL A 152 -10.72 2.99 -5.30
C VAL A 152 -11.86 2.97 -6.31
N THR A 153 -11.59 3.30 -7.57
CA THR A 153 -12.59 3.27 -8.65
C THR A 153 -13.19 1.87 -8.84
N LEU A 154 -12.36 0.82 -8.76
CA LEU A 154 -12.82 -0.57 -8.81
C LEU A 154 -13.75 -0.89 -7.64
N CYS A 155 -13.38 -0.55 -6.40
CA CYS A 155 -14.23 -0.76 -5.22
C CYS A 155 -15.54 0.03 -5.32
N GLN A 156 -15.54 1.24 -5.88
CA GLN A 156 -16.75 2.02 -6.15
C GLN A 156 -17.67 1.36 -7.17
N SER A 157 -17.12 0.89 -8.29
CA SER A 157 -17.87 0.15 -9.33
C SER A 157 -18.50 -1.14 -8.81
N LYS A 158 -17.96 -1.68 -7.71
CA LYS A 158 -18.45 -2.86 -7.00
C LYS A 158 -19.32 -2.50 -5.80
N GLU A 159 -19.69 -1.23 -5.67
CA GLU A 159 -20.60 -0.76 -4.63
C GLU A 159 -20.08 -0.99 -3.20
N GLN A 160 -18.77 -1.17 -3.03
CA GLN A 160 -18.13 -1.41 -1.73
C GLN A 160 -17.90 -0.12 -0.93
N ILE A 161 -17.89 1.03 -1.60
CA ILE A 161 -17.67 2.36 -1.01
C ILE A 161 -18.81 3.27 -1.48
N LYS A 162 -19.69 3.68 -0.55
CA LYS A 162 -20.91 4.46 -0.83
C LYS A 162 -21.18 5.59 0.17
N GLY A 163 -20.31 5.80 1.16
CA GLY A 163 -20.53 6.81 2.19
C GLY A 163 -20.64 8.21 1.59
N THR A 164 -21.40 9.09 2.24
CA THR A 164 -21.52 10.51 1.88
C THR A 164 -20.73 11.41 2.82
N THR A 165 -20.29 10.86 3.97
CA THR A 165 -19.45 11.54 4.95
C THR A 165 -17.98 11.28 4.62
N PHE A 166 -17.20 12.36 4.61
CA PHE A 166 -15.78 12.29 4.37
C PHE A 166 -15.01 12.94 5.51
N ALA A 167 -13.87 12.36 5.86
CA ALA A 167 -12.90 12.97 6.76
C ALA A 167 -11.59 13.18 6.03
N LEU A 168 -10.95 14.29 6.33
CA LEU A 168 -9.62 14.62 5.84
C LEU A 168 -8.67 14.61 7.02
N ASP A 169 -7.58 13.86 6.87
CA ASP A 169 -6.46 13.85 7.83
C ASP A 169 -5.16 14.21 7.11
N ALA A 170 -4.25 14.84 7.85
CA ALA A 170 -2.97 15.28 7.34
C ALA A 170 -1.85 14.99 8.32
N LYS A 171 -0.69 14.54 7.81
CA LYS A 171 0.45 14.18 8.63
C LYS A 171 1.77 14.52 7.96
N PHE A 172 2.71 15.04 8.73
CA PHE A 172 4.09 15.16 8.28
C PHE A 172 4.83 13.81 8.42
N ILE A 173 5.46 13.36 7.33
CA ILE A 173 6.33 12.18 7.31
C ILE A 173 7.76 12.69 7.13
N SER A 174 8.51 12.66 8.22
CA SER A 174 9.94 12.91 8.18
C SER A 174 10.68 11.75 7.51
N VAL A 175 11.70 12.09 6.72
CA VAL A 175 12.57 11.12 6.06
C VAL A 175 14.02 11.40 6.38
N GLU A 176 14.76 10.33 6.65
CA GLU A 176 16.19 10.37 6.90
C GLU A 176 16.90 9.73 5.69
N GLY A 177 17.70 10.51 4.95
CA GLY A 177 18.51 10.01 3.82
C GLY A 177 18.48 10.90 2.57
N ARG A 178 19.43 10.66 1.65
CA ARG A 178 19.72 11.52 0.48
C ARG A 178 18.95 11.18 -0.81
N GLN A 179 18.12 10.14 -0.85
CA GLN A 179 17.50 9.65 -2.10
C GLN A 179 15.99 9.40 -1.96
N MET A 180 15.23 10.42 -1.59
CA MET A 180 13.76 10.35 -1.54
C MET A 180 13.19 11.30 -2.58
N GLU A 181 12.35 10.79 -3.48
CA GLU A 181 11.80 11.53 -4.63
C GLU A 181 11.10 12.82 -4.14
N LYS A 182 11.62 14.00 -4.49
CA LYS A 182 11.02 15.32 -4.18
C LYS A 182 10.84 15.64 -2.68
N ALA A 183 11.52 14.95 -1.77
CA ALA A 183 11.47 15.33 -0.35
C ALA A 183 12.02 16.76 -0.15
N ALA A 184 11.38 17.55 0.70
CA ALA A 184 11.80 18.93 0.97
C ALA A 184 11.64 19.29 2.44
N LEU A 185 12.30 20.37 2.87
CA LEU A 185 12.17 20.90 4.21
C LEU A 185 10.72 21.33 4.46
N GLY A 186 10.16 20.94 5.60
CA GLY A 186 8.84 21.34 6.06
C GLY A 186 8.76 21.26 7.58
N PHE A 187 7.79 21.94 8.15
CA PHE A 187 7.58 21.95 9.59
C PHE A 187 6.86 20.66 10.05
N ASP A 188 7.47 19.92 10.97
CA ASP A 188 6.86 18.76 11.62
C ASP A 188 6.19 19.23 12.93
N PRO A 189 4.84 19.34 12.98
CA PRO A 189 4.14 19.82 14.17
C PRO A 189 4.25 18.87 15.37
N HIS A 190 4.57 17.59 15.15
CA HIS A 190 4.73 16.64 16.25
C HIS A 190 6.09 16.76 16.93
N ALA A 191 7.14 17.03 16.15
CA ALA A 191 8.49 17.20 16.66
C ALA A 191 8.82 18.66 16.98
N ASN A 192 7.94 19.60 16.59
CA ASN A 192 8.11 21.04 16.73
C ASN A 192 9.43 21.55 16.11
N GLU A 193 9.78 21.02 14.94
CA GLU A 193 11.04 21.33 14.25
C GLU A 193 10.90 21.22 12.74
N VAL A 194 11.80 21.88 12.01
CA VAL A 194 11.88 21.78 10.54
C VAL A 194 12.63 20.50 10.18
N LYS A 195 11.99 19.64 9.40
CA LYS A 195 12.56 18.38 8.92
C LYS A 195 12.42 18.25 7.42
N THR A 196 13.31 17.48 6.81
CA THR A 196 13.11 17.02 5.43
C THR A 196 12.04 15.93 5.42
N GLY A 197 11.04 16.06 4.56
CA GLY A 197 9.92 15.14 4.55
C GLY A 197 8.85 15.48 3.54
N TYR A 198 7.68 14.91 3.82
CA TYR A 198 6.48 15.05 3.03
C TYR A 198 5.30 15.40 3.91
N LYS A 199 4.35 16.13 3.34
CA LYS A 199 2.99 16.20 3.88
C LYS A 199 2.16 15.11 3.22
N LEU A 200 1.61 14.21 4.02
CA LEU A 200 0.69 13.16 3.61
C LEU A 200 -0.72 13.63 3.94
N PHE A 201 -1.60 13.64 2.94
CA PHE A 201 -3.03 13.83 3.13
C PHE A 201 -3.77 12.53 2.85
N LEU A 202 -4.77 12.24 3.68
CA LEU A 202 -5.65 11.09 3.56
C LEU A 202 -7.09 11.58 3.53
N LEU A 203 -7.79 11.30 2.44
CA LEU A 203 -9.23 11.44 2.37
C LEU A 203 -9.89 10.09 2.66
N GLN A 204 -10.75 10.08 3.67
CA GLN A 204 -11.46 8.91 4.13
C GLN A 204 -12.95 9.04 3.83
N ASN A 205 -13.57 7.98 3.35
CA ASN A 205 -15.01 7.82 3.28
C ASN A 205 -15.49 7.06 4.50
N ILE A 206 -16.42 7.65 5.25
CA ILE A 206 -16.96 7.09 6.48
C ILE A 206 -18.32 6.48 6.18
N GLN A 207 -18.46 5.17 6.39
CA GLN A 207 -19.69 4.44 6.15
C GLN A 207 -19.88 3.36 7.21
N GLN A 208 -21.04 3.35 7.89
CA GLN A 208 -21.43 2.30 8.85
C GLN A 208 -20.37 2.01 9.94
N GLY A 209 -19.65 3.04 10.39
CA GLY A 209 -18.56 2.89 11.38
C GLY A 209 -17.24 2.37 10.82
N HIS A 210 -17.13 2.21 9.50
CA HIS A 210 -15.89 1.89 8.79
C HIS A 210 -15.33 3.11 8.08
N GLU A 211 -14.00 3.21 8.06
CA GLU A 211 -13.24 4.27 7.39
C GLU A 211 -12.48 3.67 6.21
N TYR A 212 -12.80 4.13 5.00
CA TYR A 212 -12.13 3.70 3.78
C TYR A 212 -11.26 4.83 3.25
N ILE A 213 -9.96 4.61 3.10
CA ILE A 213 -9.10 5.59 2.41
C ILE A 213 -9.45 5.59 0.93
N ILE A 214 -9.84 6.74 0.39
CA ILE A 214 -10.32 6.89 -0.99
C ILE A 214 -9.46 7.85 -1.82
N CYS A 215 -8.64 8.66 -1.17
CA CYS A 215 -7.61 9.46 -1.82
C CYS A 215 -6.40 9.54 -0.90
N VAL A 216 -5.22 9.37 -1.46
CA VAL A 216 -3.95 9.59 -0.79
C VAL A 216 -3.19 10.58 -1.64
N ALA A 217 -2.67 11.62 -1.00
CA ALA A 217 -1.81 12.58 -1.65
C ALA A 217 -0.54 12.79 -0.84
N LEU A 218 0.59 12.80 -1.54
CA LEU A 218 1.90 13.04 -0.94
C LEU A 218 2.52 14.24 -1.62
N MET A 219 2.99 15.21 -0.83
CA MET A 219 3.65 16.39 -1.37
C MET A 219 4.91 16.75 -0.57
N PRO A 220 5.88 17.45 -1.19
CA PRO A 220 7.07 17.92 -0.50
C PRO A 220 6.72 18.82 0.69
N GLY A 221 7.55 18.77 1.74
CA GLY A 221 7.32 19.51 2.99
C GLY A 221 7.16 21.03 2.85
N ASN A 222 7.70 21.63 1.78
CA ASN A 222 7.66 23.07 1.53
C ASN A 222 6.49 23.52 0.64
N GLN A 223 5.68 22.59 0.11
CA GLN A 223 4.58 22.96 -0.78
C GLN A 223 3.34 23.44 -0.02
N ASP A 224 2.60 24.34 -0.67
CA ASP A 224 1.29 24.85 -0.23
C ASP A 224 0.23 23.77 -0.37
N GLU A 225 -0.56 23.56 0.67
CA GLU A 225 -1.52 22.48 0.80
C GLU A 225 -2.82 22.73 0.01
N ARG A 226 -3.15 24.01 -0.28
CA ARG A 226 -4.42 24.41 -0.89
C ARG A 226 -4.75 23.67 -2.20
N PRO A 227 -3.82 23.53 -3.17
CA PRO A 227 -4.11 22.78 -4.40
C PRO A 227 -4.44 21.31 -4.13
N MET A 228 -3.82 20.72 -3.11
CA MET A 228 -4.06 19.32 -2.76
C MET A 228 -5.42 19.14 -2.08
N LEU A 229 -5.78 20.07 -1.19
CA LEU A 229 -7.08 20.10 -0.54
C LEU A 229 -8.21 20.19 -1.56
N LEU A 230 -8.06 21.08 -2.56
CA LEU A 230 -9.04 21.21 -3.66
C LEU A 230 -9.21 19.89 -4.42
N ARG A 231 -8.11 19.25 -4.83
CA ARG A 231 -8.13 17.93 -5.50
C ARG A 231 -8.86 16.87 -4.67
N MET A 232 -8.69 16.88 -3.35
CA MET A 232 -9.37 15.95 -2.45
C MET A 232 -10.87 16.25 -2.30
N VAL A 233 -11.25 17.51 -2.23
CA VAL A 233 -12.66 17.92 -2.22
C VAL A 233 -13.34 17.54 -3.53
N GLU A 234 -12.72 17.82 -4.67
CA GLU A 234 -13.21 17.39 -5.99
C GLU A 234 -13.39 15.88 -6.07
N LYS A 235 -12.42 15.12 -5.53
CA LYS A 235 -12.55 13.67 -5.42
C LYS A 235 -13.76 13.29 -4.57
N ALA A 236 -13.94 13.87 -3.39
CA ALA A 236 -15.11 13.60 -2.53
C ALA A 236 -16.43 13.89 -3.28
N ILE A 237 -16.53 15.03 -3.96
CA ILE A 237 -17.72 15.42 -4.75
C ILE A 237 -17.98 14.42 -5.87
N SER A 238 -16.95 14.01 -6.61
CA SER A 238 -17.08 13.02 -7.70
C SER A 238 -17.59 11.65 -7.22
N MET A 239 -17.45 11.36 -5.92
CA MET A 239 -17.88 10.12 -5.30
C MET A 239 -19.29 10.18 -4.72
N GLN A 240 -19.88 11.36 -4.59
CA GLN A 240 -21.26 11.48 -4.13
C GLN A 240 -22.21 11.01 -5.25
N PRO A 241 -23.31 10.31 -4.90
CA PRO A 241 -24.35 10.03 -5.86
C PRO A 241 -24.80 11.36 -6.47
N ARG A 242 -24.80 11.47 -7.81
CA ARG A 242 -25.42 12.63 -8.46
C ARG A 242 -26.86 12.67 -7.98
N PHE A 243 -27.26 13.76 -7.33
CA PHE A 243 -28.67 14.07 -7.13
C PHE A 243 -29.31 14.10 -8.52
N THR A 244 -29.95 13.00 -8.94
CA THR A 244 -30.93 13.06 -10.01
C THR A 244 -32.04 13.95 -9.49
N ARG A 245 -32.06 15.22 -9.92
CA ARG A 245 -33.24 16.08 -9.78
C ARG A 245 -34.39 15.35 -10.48
N SER A 246 -35.20 14.61 -9.72
CA SER A 246 -36.54 14.24 -10.15
C SER A 246 -37.35 15.54 -10.18
N SER A 247 -37.27 16.24 -11.30
CA SER A 247 -38.22 17.29 -11.66
C SER A 247 -39.48 16.60 -12.16
N THR A 248 -40.27 16.07 -11.25
CA THR A 248 -41.71 15.92 -11.49
C THR A 248 -42.37 17.16 -10.92
N PHE A 249 -42.27 18.23 -11.70
CA PHE A 249 -43.23 19.32 -11.65
C PHE A 249 -44.32 18.92 -12.65
N THR A 250 -45.39 18.34 -12.15
CA THR A 250 -46.66 18.24 -12.88
C THR A 250 -47.64 19.10 -12.12
N GLY A 251 -48.06 20.19 -12.76
CA GLY A 251 -49.18 21.01 -12.31
C GLY A 251 -50.52 20.36 -12.58
#